data_AF-A0A819T127-F1
#
_entry.id   AF-A0A819T127-F1
#
_cell.length_a   1.000
_cell.length_b   1.000
_cell.length_c   1.000
_cell.angle_alpha   90.00
_cell.angle_beta   90.00
_cell.angle_gamma   90.00
#
_symmetry.space_group_name_H-M   'P 1'
#
loop_
_entity.id
_entity.type
_entity.pdbx_description
1 polymer ?
#
loop_
_entity_poly.entity_id
_entity_poly.type
_entity_poly.pdbx_seq_one_letter_code
_entity_poly.pdbx_strand_id
1 'polypeptide(L)'
;QKPSVTYFSIDKIKPSSQQLSIQQKKIRSSFDSSISQYNQRCHRGLPLRVWLNNDKNLTVTTCLCPPSFYGHLCQYQNQRISLTVQFQTFSHSRQTLFAIIILLIDNSDERIIHSYQQLTYLSAQHCQKKFNLYLLYSQRPKNQTKQYSIHIDIYRKNSFTYRGSLLIPLNYPFLPVHRISVQLNIPRIDENRQDCIDHRCIHGQCMRYSDDSKGNSFCRCNHGWSGKYCTIPHTCMCSPDSLCIGVLPNNRSICICPLNRWGSRCLLSDIVCQSDKTSPCNNSGQCVATDEQMISDKKFICICPKGFSGERCEIVDSKIIVTFHKDMILPSSILIHFIQVINNSLPENGSTFKNIPINHKSIIIRWSRPFHIAFTELSDNNYYLITVQKTYHPSAIISTTINPSDRCKHINELFNETIVKLHLLRRIKYYHVPCQRQHSPALLCFYDNSHFCLCNDYGKERVANCFEFNASIEHNCFGQSNCENGAKCLQDKYICPQASICVCPKCFYGKRCQFSSNLFGLALDGILGYHIQPYINMKHQPHIVQVSAALTMIVIIVGFINGFLMFITFKNKELRKTGSGLYLLTSSMTTLCTVIIFAFKF
;
A
#
# COMPACT_ATOMS: atom_id res chain seq x y z
N GLN A 1 25.38 -34.10 -11.45
CA GLN A 1 24.18 -33.38 -10.94
C GLN A 1 24.54 -32.78 -9.60
N LYS A 2 24.44 -31.46 -9.41
CA LYS A 2 24.61 -30.84 -8.08
C LYS A 2 23.42 -31.26 -7.19
N PRO A 3 23.62 -31.67 -5.93
CA PRO A 3 22.51 -31.97 -5.04
C PRO A 3 21.62 -30.72 -4.91
N SER A 4 20.31 -30.90 -5.05
CA SER A 4 19.32 -29.84 -4.80
C SER A 4 19.46 -29.38 -3.35
N VAL A 5 19.81 -28.11 -3.14
CA VAL A 5 19.95 -27.53 -1.81
C VAL A 5 18.56 -27.46 -1.17
N THR A 6 18.33 -28.27 -0.15
CA THR A 6 17.12 -28.23 0.68
C THR A 6 17.32 -27.21 1.80
N TYR A 7 16.62 -26.08 1.75
CA TYR A 7 16.79 -24.98 2.71
C TYR A 7 16.09 -25.26 4.06
N PHE A 8 14.79 -25.56 4.06
CA PHE A 8 14.02 -25.99 5.24
C PHE A 8 12.78 -26.77 4.76
N SER A 9 12.38 -27.84 5.45
CA SER A 9 11.16 -28.59 5.12
C SER A 9 10.49 -29.10 6.38
N ILE A 10 9.16 -29.18 6.36
CA ILE A 10 8.37 -29.76 7.45
C ILE A 10 8.28 -31.29 7.31
N ASP A 11 8.48 -31.84 6.10
CA ASP A 11 8.63 -33.29 5.84
C ASP A 11 9.65 -33.56 4.69
N LYS A 12 10.49 -34.59 4.83
CA LYS A 12 11.19 -35.21 3.69
C LYS A 12 10.36 -36.41 3.22
N ILE A 13 9.51 -36.22 2.22
CA ILE A 13 8.97 -37.33 1.43
C ILE A 13 10.08 -37.75 0.45
N LYS A 14 10.41 -39.05 0.39
CA LYS A 14 11.32 -39.60 -0.62
C LYS A 14 10.85 -39.14 -2.01
N PRO A 15 11.70 -38.54 -2.86
CA PRO A 15 11.28 -38.17 -4.20
C PRO A 15 10.96 -39.45 -4.98
N SER A 16 9.68 -39.65 -5.30
CA SER A 16 9.28 -40.57 -6.35
C SER A 16 9.73 -39.99 -7.68
N SER A 17 10.44 -40.81 -8.45
CA SER A 17 10.89 -40.51 -9.79
C SER A 17 9.67 -40.29 -10.71
N GLN A 18 9.34 -39.03 -11.00
CA GLN A 18 8.47 -38.69 -12.12
C GLN A 18 9.29 -37.98 -13.19
N GLN A 19 9.45 -38.69 -14.30
CA GLN A 19 10.00 -38.19 -15.55
C GLN A 19 9.10 -37.06 -16.08
N LEU A 20 9.65 -35.86 -16.21
CA LEU A 20 9.07 -34.79 -17.01
C LEU A 20 9.63 -34.90 -18.43
N SER A 21 8.78 -35.35 -19.35
CA SER A 21 9.02 -35.33 -20.79
C SER A 21 9.09 -33.88 -21.29
N ILE A 22 10.26 -33.48 -21.81
CA ILE A 22 10.45 -32.25 -22.56
C ILE A 22 9.98 -32.50 -24.00
N GLN A 23 8.79 -32.00 -24.34
CA GLN A 23 8.41 -31.75 -25.74
C GLN A 23 7.75 -30.38 -25.84
N GLN A 24 8.57 -29.35 -26.05
CA GLN A 24 8.14 -28.08 -26.65
C GLN A 24 9.39 -27.31 -27.12
N LYS A 25 10.08 -27.85 -28.12
CA LYS A 25 11.10 -27.15 -28.91
C LYS A 25 11.09 -27.69 -30.34
N LYS A 26 10.03 -27.40 -31.09
CA LYS A 26 10.02 -27.64 -32.56
C LYS A 26 9.09 -26.76 -33.39
N ILE A 27 8.59 -25.64 -32.83
CA ILE A 27 7.75 -24.67 -33.58
C ILE A 27 8.41 -23.27 -33.67
N ARG A 28 9.61 -23.07 -33.09
CA ARG A 28 10.30 -21.77 -33.14
C ARG A 28 11.37 -21.63 -34.23
N SER A 29 11.77 -22.71 -34.90
CA SER A 29 12.89 -22.67 -35.86
C SER A 29 12.49 -22.42 -37.32
N SER A 30 11.21 -22.43 -37.68
CA SER A 30 10.75 -22.16 -39.05
C SER A 30 10.28 -20.72 -39.29
N PHE A 31 10.16 -19.90 -38.23
CA PHE A 31 9.72 -18.51 -38.33
C PHE A 31 10.88 -17.49 -38.32
N ASP A 32 12.06 -17.89 -37.86
CA ASP A 32 13.23 -17.00 -37.75
C ASP A 32 14.02 -16.83 -39.07
N SER A 33 13.93 -17.79 -40.00
CA SER A 33 14.71 -17.73 -41.25
C SER A 33 14.14 -16.72 -42.26
N SER A 34 12.82 -16.48 -42.29
CA SER A 34 12.17 -15.51 -43.18
C SER A 34 12.26 -14.06 -42.67
N ILE A 35 12.49 -13.85 -41.38
CA ILE A 35 12.63 -12.51 -40.77
C ILE A 35 14.05 -11.93 -40.94
N SER A 36 15.08 -12.77 -41.10
CA SER A 36 16.46 -12.28 -41.21
C SER A 36 16.76 -11.53 -42.52
N GLN A 37 16.09 -11.88 -43.63
CA GLN A 37 16.28 -11.23 -44.94
C GLN A 37 15.51 -9.89 -45.08
N TYR A 38 14.39 -9.72 -44.35
CA TYR A 38 13.59 -8.49 -44.38
C TYR A 38 14.08 -7.39 -43.43
N ASN A 39 14.91 -7.74 -42.43
CA ASN A 39 15.39 -6.81 -41.40
C ASN A 39 16.50 -5.83 -41.83
N GLN A 40 17.07 -5.96 -43.05
CA GLN A 40 18.17 -5.09 -43.46
C GLN A 40 17.72 -3.69 -43.90
N ARG A 41 16.54 -3.55 -44.54
CA ARG A 41 16.16 -2.28 -45.17
C ARG A 41 15.67 -1.23 -44.18
N CYS A 42 14.91 -1.61 -43.16
CA CYS A 42 14.34 -0.66 -42.19
C CYS A 42 15.12 -0.62 -40.87
N HIS A 43 16.33 -1.18 -40.80
CA HIS A 43 17.12 -1.33 -39.58
C HIS A 43 16.29 -1.90 -38.42
N ARG A 44 15.88 -1.06 -37.46
CA ARG A 44 15.07 -1.43 -36.29
C ARG A 44 13.57 -1.13 -36.44
N GLY A 45 13.14 -0.71 -37.63
CA GLY A 45 11.76 -0.46 -38.00
C GLY A 45 11.14 -1.61 -38.78
N LEU A 46 9.83 -1.54 -38.97
CA LEU A 46 9.06 -2.54 -39.70
C LEU A 46 8.90 -2.13 -41.17
N PRO A 47 9.35 -2.93 -42.15
CA PRO A 47 9.08 -2.68 -43.55
C PRO A 47 7.60 -2.91 -43.87
N LEU A 48 6.96 -1.91 -44.49
CA LEU A 48 5.63 -1.99 -45.05
C LEU A 48 5.68 -1.87 -46.56
N ARG A 49 4.81 -2.61 -47.25
CA ARG A 49 4.58 -2.45 -48.68
C ARG A 49 3.27 -1.67 -48.88
N VAL A 50 3.39 -0.43 -49.34
CA VAL A 50 2.26 0.46 -49.62
C VAL A 50 1.94 0.37 -51.11
N TRP A 51 0.68 0.16 -51.42
CA TRP A 51 0.17 0.13 -52.79
C TRP A 51 -0.17 1.55 -53.22
N LEU A 52 0.53 2.06 -54.24
CA LEU A 52 0.30 3.39 -54.80
C LEU A 52 -0.80 3.37 -55.87
N ASN A 53 -0.88 2.27 -56.62
CA ASN A 53 -1.93 2.06 -57.61
C ASN A 53 -2.23 0.55 -57.70
N ASN A 54 -3.46 0.17 -57.39
CA ASN A 54 -3.90 -1.23 -57.43
C ASN A 54 -3.94 -1.77 -58.88
N ASP A 55 -4.38 -0.95 -59.84
CA ASP A 55 -4.59 -1.39 -61.23
C ASP A 55 -3.27 -1.60 -61.97
N LYS A 56 -2.20 -0.93 -61.54
CA LYS A 56 -0.85 -1.05 -62.11
C LYS A 56 0.11 -1.90 -61.27
N ASN A 57 -0.37 -2.54 -60.18
CA ASN A 57 0.46 -3.25 -59.21
C ASN A 57 1.70 -2.46 -58.72
N LEU A 58 1.59 -1.12 -58.64
CA LEU A 58 2.70 -0.26 -58.23
C LEU A 58 2.79 -0.25 -56.72
N THR A 59 3.86 -0.84 -56.18
CA THR A 59 4.11 -0.90 -54.74
C THR A 59 5.40 -0.17 -54.37
N VAL A 60 5.38 0.54 -53.26
CA VAL A 60 6.56 1.16 -52.64
C VAL A 60 6.74 0.60 -51.24
N THR A 61 7.99 0.28 -50.90
CA THR A 61 8.33 -0.18 -49.55
C THR A 61 8.68 1.03 -48.68
N THR A 62 7.97 1.23 -47.58
CA THR A 62 8.20 2.28 -46.59
C THR A 62 8.50 1.66 -45.24
N CYS A 63 9.15 2.40 -44.33
CA CYS A 63 9.50 1.89 -43.01
C CYS A 63 8.68 2.56 -41.91
N LEU A 64 8.06 1.75 -41.04
CA LEU A 64 7.50 2.22 -39.78
C LEU A 64 8.58 2.22 -38.69
N CYS A 65 9.03 3.41 -38.31
CA CYS A 65 10.05 3.56 -37.29
C CYS A 65 9.46 3.54 -35.88
N PRO A 66 10.04 2.78 -34.94
CA PRO A 66 9.70 2.93 -33.54
C PRO A 66 10.07 4.34 -33.07
N PRO A 67 9.44 4.89 -32.01
CA PRO A 67 9.63 6.29 -31.61
C PRO A 67 11.07 6.69 -31.22
N SER A 68 11.92 5.69 -30.96
CA SER A 68 13.35 5.84 -30.69
C SER A 68 14.21 6.11 -31.93
N PHE A 69 13.67 5.92 -33.14
CA PHE A 69 14.38 6.06 -34.41
C PHE A 69 13.54 6.86 -35.42
N TYR A 70 14.19 7.46 -36.41
CA TYR A 70 13.55 8.23 -37.46
C TYR A 70 14.38 8.20 -38.76
N GLY A 71 13.82 8.77 -39.83
CA GLY A 71 14.37 8.69 -41.19
C GLY A 71 13.63 7.65 -42.02
N HIS A 72 13.82 7.69 -43.35
CA HIS A 72 13.10 6.84 -44.29
C HIS A 72 13.43 5.34 -44.14
N LEU A 73 14.57 5.00 -43.53
CA LEU A 73 15.00 3.63 -43.18
C LEU A 73 15.17 3.43 -41.67
N CYS A 74 14.65 4.34 -40.84
CA CYS A 74 14.85 4.35 -39.40
C CYS A 74 16.33 4.37 -38.98
N GLN A 75 17.18 5.00 -39.79
CA GLN A 75 18.63 5.03 -39.62
C GLN A 75 19.10 6.00 -38.53
N TYR A 76 18.31 7.03 -38.19
CA TYR A 76 18.71 8.05 -37.24
C TYR A 76 18.11 7.78 -35.87
N GLN A 77 18.94 7.86 -34.84
CA GLN A 77 18.48 7.70 -33.47
C GLN A 77 17.86 9.00 -32.96
N ASN A 78 16.64 8.91 -32.44
CA ASN A 78 15.94 10.05 -31.86
C ASN A 78 16.57 10.45 -30.52
N GLN A 79 16.74 11.76 -30.32
CA GLN A 79 17.14 12.31 -29.03
C GLN A 79 16.00 12.10 -28.03
N ARG A 80 16.30 11.54 -26.86
CA ARG A 80 15.26 11.15 -25.90
C ARG A 80 15.77 11.04 -24.48
N ILE A 81 14.83 10.89 -23.55
CA ILE A 81 15.11 10.54 -22.17
C ILE A 81 14.67 9.09 -21.97
N SER A 82 15.57 8.31 -21.38
CA SER A 82 15.32 6.94 -20.95
C SER A 82 15.21 6.94 -19.44
N LEU A 83 13.99 6.86 -18.93
CA LEU A 83 13.67 7.01 -17.52
C LEU A 83 13.31 5.64 -16.92
N THR A 84 14.04 5.22 -15.88
CA THR A 84 13.71 4.05 -15.06
C THR A 84 13.28 4.52 -13.68
N VAL A 85 11.98 4.42 -13.38
CA VAL A 85 11.41 4.87 -12.10
C VAL A 85 10.88 3.71 -11.28
N GLN A 86 11.10 3.78 -9.97
CA GLN A 86 10.46 2.94 -8.98
C GLN A 86 9.76 3.82 -7.96
N PHE A 87 8.53 3.49 -7.58
CA PHE A 87 7.76 4.28 -6.62
C PHE A 87 7.71 3.61 -5.26
N GLN A 88 7.74 4.40 -4.21
CA GLN A 88 7.46 3.98 -2.84
C GLN A 88 6.30 4.79 -2.27
N THR A 89 5.51 4.16 -1.40
CA THR A 89 4.34 4.80 -0.80
C THR A 89 4.39 4.66 0.71
N PHE A 90 3.91 5.70 1.38
CA PHE A 90 3.62 5.65 2.81
C PHE A 90 2.66 4.52 3.18
N SER A 91 2.83 4.05 4.41
CA SER A 91 2.20 2.86 4.98
C SER A 91 0.66 2.77 4.77
N HIS A 92 -0.07 3.89 4.92
CA HIS A 92 -1.53 3.93 4.74
C HIS A 92 -1.99 3.90 3.27
N SER A 93 -1.12 4.30 2.33
CA SER A 93 -1.49 4.44 0.92
C SER A 93 -1.18 3.20 0.07
N ARG A 94 -0.77 2.09 0.69
CA ARG A 94 -0.33 0.87 -0.02
C ARG A 94 -1.41 0.22 -0.88
N GLN A 95 -2.68 0.32 -0.46
CA GLN A 95 -3.86 -0.13 -1.20
C GLN A 95 -4.50 0.97 -2.07
N THR A 96 -3.93 2.17 -2.09
CA THR A 96 -4.44 3.25 -2.94
C THR A 96 -3.98 3.05 -4.37
N LEU A 97 -4.91 3.13 -5.31
CA LEU A 97 -4.61 3.16 -6.73
C LEU A 97 -4.26 4.58 -7.17
N PHE A 98 -3.09 4.74 -7.80
CA PHE A 98 -2.58 6.01 -8.28
C PHE A 98 -2.57 6.07 -9.81
N ALA A 99 -2.91 7.24 -10.34
CA ALA A 99 -2.59 7.64 -11.71
C ALA A 99 -1.35 8.54 -11.63
N ILE A 100 -0.27 8.11 -12.26
CA ILE A 100 1.00 8.86 -12.29
C ILE A 100 1.24 9.32 -13.71
N ILE A 101 1.42 10.62 -13.89
CA ILE A 101 1.61 11.26 -15.18
C ILE A 101 3.00 11.86 -15.21
N ILE A 102 3.83 11.38 -16.12
CA ILE A 102 5.22 11.77 -16.26
C ILE A 102 5.34 12.60 -17.53
N LEU A 103 5.62 13.88 -17.39
CA LEU A 103 5.69 14.88 -18.45
C LEU A 103 7.13 15.29 -18.68
N LEU A 104 7.55 15.37 -19.94
CA LEU A 104 8.75 16.12 -20.31
C LEU A 104 8.35 17.55 -20.64
N ILE A 105 8.79 18.50 -19.83
CA ILE A 105 8.46 19.92 -19.98
C ILE A 105 9.70 20.77 -20.26
N ASP A 106 9.48 21.96 -20.81
CA ASP A 106 10.46 23.03 -20.79
C ASP A 106 10.11 24.12 -19.76
N ASN A 107 11.12 24.81 -19.23
CA ASN A 107 10.96 25.93 -18.30
C ASN A 107 10.73 27.28 -19.03
N SER A 108 10.25 27.24 -20.28
CA SER A 108 9.92 28.44 -21.05
C SER A 108 8.71 29.16 -20.43
N ASP A 109 8.46 30.41 -20.81
CA ASP A 109 7.30 31.17 -20.30
C ASP A 109 5.95 30.54 -20.68
N GLU A 110 5.91 29.78 -21.78
CA GLU A 110 4.72 29.03 -22.19
C GLU A 110 4.62 27.64 -21.55
N ARG A 111 5.68 27.13 -20.89
CA ARG A 111 5.76 25.77 -20.30
C ARG A 111 5.14 24.69 -21.19
N ILE A 112 5.88 24.27 -22.21
CA ILE A 112 5.42 23.34 -23.23
C ILE A 112 5.64 21.88 -22.77
N ILE A 113 4.63 21.02 -22.99
CA ILE A 113 4.72 19.58 -22.73
C ILE A 113 5.20 18.88 -24.01
N HIS A 114 6.43 18.38 -24.05
CA HIS A 114 6.99 17.74 -25.25
C HIS A 114 6.46 16.33 -25.49
N SER A 115 6.32 15.56 -24.41
CA SER A 115 5.74 14.21 -24.42
C SER A 115 5.30 13.84 -23.00
N TYR A 116 4.47 12.81 -22.91
CA TYR A 116 4.01 12.29 -21.63
C TYR A 116 3.95 10.77 -21.62
N GLN A 117 3.97 10.20 -20.42
CA GLN A 117 3.64 8.81 -20.13
C GLN A 117 2.68 8.76 -18.95
N GLN A 118 1.71 7.86 -19.01
CA GLN A 118 0.76 7.63 -17.92
C GLN A 118 0.92 6.21 -17.40
N LEU A 119 0.92 6.07 -16.08
CA LEU A 119 1.01 4.78 -15.39
C LEU A 119 -0.10 4.65 -14.34
N THR A 120 -0.64 3.44 -14.24
CA THR A 120 -1.51 3.05 -13.13
C THR A 120 -0.70 2.25 -12.11
N TYR A 121 -0.56 2.79 -10.90
CA TYR A 121 0.33 2.26 -9.86
C TYR A 121 -0.44 1.84 -8.60
N LEU A 122 -0.20 0.62 -8.12
CA LEU A 122 -0.70 0.07 -6.87
C LEU A 122 0.45 -0.56 -6.11
N SER A 123 0.82 -0.01 -4.95
CA SER A 123 1.99 -0.49 -4.20
C SER A 123 1.87 -1.96 -3.79
N ALA A 124 0.68 -2.45 -3.47
CA ALA A 124 0.45 -3.84 -3.06
C ALA A 124 0.86 -4.88 -4.13
N GLN A 125 1.00 -4.47 -5.40
CA GLN A 125 1.38 -5.33 -6.52
C GLN A 125 2.65 -4.85 -7.23
N HIS A 126 2.85 -3.55 -7.38
CA HIS A 126 3.89 -2.96 -8.22
C HIS A 126 5.12 -2.46 -7.44
N CYS A 127 5.21 -2.67 -6.14
CA CYS A 127 6.33 -2.18 -5.30
C CYS A 127 7.74 -2.62 -5.75
N GLN A 128 7.91 -3.79 -6.38
CA GLN A 128 9.19 -4.20 -6.99
C GLN A 128 9.30 -3.83 -8.47
N LYS A 129 8.21 -3.39 -9.11
CA LYS A 129 8.17 -3.11 -10.54
C LYS A 129 8.98 -1.84 -10.82
N LYS A 130 9.98 -1.98 -11.69
CA LYS A 130 10.73 -0.86 -12.25
C LYS A 130 10.12 -0.49 -13.59
N PHE A 131 9.62 0.73 -13.72
CA PHE A 131 8.99 1.21 -14.94
C PHE A 131 10.04 1.84 -15.85
N ASN A 132 10.23 1.26 -17.03
CA ASN A 132 11.17 1.76 -18.03
C ASN A 132 10.38 2.52 -19.10
N LEU A 133 10.63 3.82 -19.22
CA LEU A 133 9.84 4.75 -20.03
C LEU A 133 10.76 5.55 -20.96
N TYR A 134 10.21 5.95 -22.10
CA TYR A 134 10.87 6.85 -23.04
C TYR A 134 10.06 8.14 -23.20
N LEU A 135 10.70 9.28 -22.92
CA LEU A 135 10.15 10.61 -23.18
C LEU A 135 10.89 11.22 -24.38
N LEU A 136 10.13 11.78 -25.31
CA LEU A 136 10.63 12.32 -26.56
C LEU A 136 10.49 13.84 -26.58
N TYR A 137 11.48 14.51 -27.16
CA TYR A 137 11.39 15.93 -27.46
C TYR A 137 10.46 16.15 -28.67
N SER A 138 9.68 17.24 -28.66
CA SER A 138 8.76 17.56 -29.75
C SER A 138 9.50 17.96 -31.05
N GLN A 139 10.67 18.58 -30.91
CA GLN A 139 11.54 18.99 -32.02
C GLN A 139 12.73 18.03 -32.13
N ARG A 140 13.17 17.81 -33.37
CA ARG A 140 14.33 16.98 -33.72
C ARG A 140 15.27 17.81 -34.61
N PRO A 141 16.47 18.20 -34.15
CA PRO A 141 17.02 18.02 -32.80
C PRO A 141 16.29 18.86 -31.74
N LYS A 142 16.52 18.54 -30.46
CA LYS A 142 16.01 19.36 -29.35
C LYS A 142 16.69 20.73 -29.33
N ASN A 143 15.97 21.74 -28.85
CA ASN A 143 16.50 23.10 -28.77
C ASN A 143 17.46 23.23 -27.58
N GLN A 144 18.74 23.50 -27.85
CA GLN A 144 19.79 23.56 -26.83
C GLN A 144 19.68 24.79 -25.91
N THR A 145 18.96 25.84 -26.32
CA THR A 145 18.75 27.05 -25.50
C THR A 145 17.74 26.83 -24.37
N LYS A 146 16.90 25.80 -24.47
CA LYS A 146 15.83 25.53 -23.51
C LYS A 146 16.33 24.65 -22.37
N GLN A 147 15.85 24.95 -21.17
CA GLN A 147 16.02 24.08 -20.01
C GLN A 147 14.84 23.12 -19.91
N TYR A 148 15.15 21.83 -19.88
CA TYR A 148 14.16 20.76 -19.83
C TYR A 148 14.12 20.14 -18.42
N SER A 149 12.95 19.68 -18.02
CA SER A 149 12.76 18.95 -16.76
C SER A 149 11.68 17.88 -16.92
N ILE A 150 11.72 16.87 -16.05
CA ILE A 150 10.67 15.87 -15.95
C ILE A 150 9.76 16.28 -14.81
N HIS A 151 8.50 16.56 -15.14
CA HIS A 151 7.45 16.89 -14.18
C HIS A 151 6.56 15.68 -13.98
N ILE A 152 6.31 15.28 -12.74
CA ILE A 152 5.53 14.09 -12.42
C ILE A 152 4.34 14.51 -11.57
N ASP A 153 3.13 14.37 -12.09
CA ASP A 153 1.89 14.58 -11.35
C ASP A 153 1.32 13.26 -10.84
N ILE A 154 0.87 13.24 -9.59
CA ILE A 154 0.31 12.06 -8.96
C ILE A 154 -1.11 12.33 -8.48
N TYR A 155 -2.04 11.48 -8.90
CA TYR A 155 -3.46 11.54 -8.53
C TYR A 155 -3.91 10.22 -7.94
N ARG A 156 -4.91 10.25 -7.05
CA ARG A 156 -5.69 9.05 -6.74
C ARG A 156 -6.59 8.74 -7.93
N LYS A 157 -6.48 7.55 -8.52
CA LYS A 157 -7.20 7.19 -9.75
C LYS A 157 -8.73 7.21 -9.57
N ASN A 158 -9.23 6.75 -8.42
CA ASN A 158 -10.68 6.60 -8.20
C ASN A 158 -11.44 7.93 -8.10
N SER A 159 -10.82 8.97 -7.55
CA SER A 159 -11.47 10.26 -7.25
C SER A 159 -10.80 11.45 -7.94
N PHE A 160 -9.78 11.19 -8.76
CA PHE A 160 -8.88 12.20 -9.34
C PHE A 160 -8.32 13.20 -8.34
N THR A 161 -8.23 12.82 -7.05
CA THR A 161 -7.71 13.72 -6.03
C THR A 161 -6.21 13.86 -6.20
N TYR A 162 -5.76 15.08 -6.43
CA TYR A 162 -4.36 15.41 -6.59
C TYR A 162 -3.59 15.14 -5.28
N ARG A 163 -2.45 14.46 -5.38
CA ARG A 163 -1.58 14.13 -4.24
C ARG A 163 -0.36 15.03 -4.16
N GLY A 164 0.24 15.34 -5.30
CA GLY A 164 1.44 16.15 -5.36
C GLY A 164 2.18 15.99 -6.68
N SER A 165 3.22 16.79 -6.84
CA SER A 165 4.11 16.72 -7.99
C SER A 165 5.57 16.70 -7.59
N LEU A 166 6.37 16.06 -8.44
CA LEU A 166 7.81 15.94 -8.32
C LEU A 166 8.46 16.56 -9.56
N LEU A 167 9.63 17.15 -9.39
CA LEU A 167 10.40 17.75 -10.48
C LEU A 167 11.80 17.15 -10.51
N ILE A 168 12.22 16.65 -11.67
CA ILE A 168 13.57 16.15 -11.90
C ILE A 168 14.24 17.05 -12.95
N PRO A 169 15.23 17.87 -12.59
CA PRO A 169 15.93 18.72 -13.54
C PRO A 169 16.86 17.91 -14.45
N LEU A 170 16.98 18.31 -15.71
CA LEU A 170 17.89 17.68 -16.69
C LEU A 170 19.15 18.53 -16.86
N ASN A 171 20.20 18.18 -16.10
CA ASN A 171 21.42 18.98 -16.04
C ASN A 171 22.35 18.81 -17.26
N TYR A 172 22.15 17.76 -18.07
CA TYR A 172 23.04 17.42 -19.19
C TYR A 172 22.32 17.53 -20.54
N PRO A 173 22.05 18.76 -21.03
CA PRO A 173 21.30 18.98 -22.27
C PRO A 173 22.08 18.55 -23.52
N PHE A 174 23.40 18.35 -23.47
CA PHE A 174 24.17 17.89 -24.63
C PHE A 174 23.97 16.39 -24.96
N LEU A 175 23.48 15.58 -24.01
CA LEU A 175 23.33 14.15 -24.24
C LEU A 175 22.22 13.84 -25.25
N PRO A 176 22.49 13.04 -26.30
CA PRO A 176 21.46 12.63 -27.25
C PRO A 176 20.44 11.68 -26.59
N VAL A 177 20.92 10.75 -25.75
CA VAL A 177 20.07 9.93 -24.88
C VAL A 177 20.45 10.16 -23.43
N HIS A 178 19.58 10.83 -22.67
CA HIS A 178 19.79 11.01 -21.23
C HIS A 178 19.14 9.85 -20.49
N ARG A 179 19.94 9.02 -19.82
CA ARG A 179 19.46 7.93 -18.97
C ARG A 179 19.34 8.41 -17.53
N ILE A 180 18.20 8.17 -16.91
CA ILE A 180 17.92 8.54 -15.51
C ILE A 180 17.29 7.34 -14.83
N SER A 181 17.83 6.96 -13.67
CA SER A 181 17.21 5.94 -12.81
C SER A 181 17.02 6.53 -11.43
N VAL A 182 15.78 6.51 -10.94
CA VAL A 182 15.43 7.15 -9.66
C VAL A 182 14.33 6.38 -8.95
N GLN A 183 14.40 6.37 -7.62
CA GLN A 183 13.35 5.88 -6.75
C GLN A 183 12.64 7.08 -6.13
N LEU A 184 11.34 7.18 -6.31
CA LEU A 184 10.53 8.34 -5.94
C LEU A 184 9.50 7.97 -4.86
N ASN A 185 9.29 8.88 -3.92
CA ASN A 185 8.29 8.71 -2.87
C ASN A 185 7.00 9.42 -3.28
N ILE A 186 5.87 8.72 -3.18
CA ILE A 186 4.56 9.32 -3.43
C ILE A 186 4.18 10.19 -2.21
N PRO A 187 3.95 11.50 -2.39
CA PRO A 187 3.76 12.45 -1.29
C PRO A 187 2.45 12.22 -0.52
N ARG A 188 2.39 12.74 0.71
CA ARG A 188 1.18 12.71 1.55
C ARG A 188 0.14 13.72 1.04
N ILE A 189 -1.13 13.54 1.41
CA ILE A 189 -2.19 14.52 1.09
C ILE A 189 -1.90 15.88 1.74
N ASP A 190 -1.31 15.87 2.93
CA ASP A 190 -1.24 17.04 3.80
C ASP A 190 0.02 17.90 3.58
N GLU A 191 1.03 17.39 2.87
CA GLU A 191 2.31 18.09 2.65
C GLU A 191 2.21 19.25 1.63
N ASN A 192 1.18 19.26 0.78
CA ASN A 192 1.05 20.25 -0.30
C ASN A 192 0.04 21.37 -0.01
N ARG A 193 -0.40 21.51 1.25
CA ARG A 193 -1.25 22.63 1.72
C ARG A 193 -0.45 23.72 2.45
N GLN A 194 0.83 23.88 2.12
CA GLN A 194 1.53 25.11 2.47
C GLN A 194 1.18 26.19 1.45
N ASP A 195 0.63 27.30 1.94
CA ASP A 195 0.24 28.45 1.13
C ASP A 195 1.47 28.96 0.35
N CYS A 196 1.48 28.69 -0.95
CA CYS A 196 2.35 29.41 -1.86
C CYS A 196 1.54 30.53 -2.50
N ILE A 197 2.11 31.74 -2.46
CA ILE A 197 1.49 32.93 -3.01
C ILE A 197 2.31 33.32 -4.24
N ASP A 198 1.84 32.93 -5.44
CA ASP A 198 2.30 33.52 -6.69
C ASP A 198 1.12 34.27 -7.32
N HIS A 199 1.15 35.60 -7.23
CA HIS A 199 0.10 36.47 -7.76
C HIS A 199 -0.04 36.39 -9.30
N ARG A 200 0.92 35.79 -10.00
CA ARG A 200 0.84 35.57 -11.46
C ARG A 200 0.01 34.34 -11.81
N CYS A 201 -0.36 33.52 -10.83
CA CYS A 201 -1.19 32.34 -11.02
C CYS A 201 -2.67 32.72 -11.13
N ILE A 202 -3.15 33.04 -12.34
CA ILE A 202 -4.48 33.63 -12.51
C ILE A 202 -5.57 32.55 -12.51
N HIS A 203 -5.55 31.64 -13.49
CA HIS A 203 -6.57 30.59 -13.65
C HIS A 203 -6.07 29.23 -13.14
N GLY A 204 -5.49 29.22 -11.94
CA GLY A 204 -4.94 28.01 -11.36
C GLY A 204 -4.68 28.12 -9.87
N GLN A 205 -4.22 27.01 -9.30
CA GLN A 205 -3.78 26.95 -7.92
C GLN A 205 -2.25 26.88 -7.90
N CYS A 206 -1.61 27.74 -7.10
CA CYS A 206 -0.19 27.62 -6.83
C CYS A 206 0.06 26.34 -6.01
N MET A 207 1.02 25.53 -6.47
CA MET A 207 1.44 24.29 -5.82
C MET A 207 2.97 24.30 -5.64
N ARG A 208 3.47 23.64 -4.60
CA ARG A 208 4.91 23.40 -4.40
C ARG A 208 5.28 21.97 -4.80
N TYR A 209 6.53 21.79 -5.23
CA TYR A 209 7.07 20.45 -5.47
C TYR A 209 7.38 19.75 -4.14
N SER A 210 6.96 18.49 -3.99
CA SER A 210 7.01 17.78 -2.70
C SER A 210 8.42 17.33 -2.28
N ASP A 211 9.38 17.27 -3.21
CA ASP A 211 10.74 16.76 -2.99
C ASP A 211 11.81 17.84 -3.24
N ASP A 212 11.40 19.11 -3.32
CA ASP A 212 12.30 20.21 -3.63
C ASP A 212 12.69 21.00 -2.38
N SER A 213 13.92 20.78 -1.92
CA SER A 213 14.56 21.56 -0.84
C SER A 213 14.62 23.07 -1.15
N LYS A 214 14.60 23.48 -2.42
CA LYS A 214 14.57 24.89 -2.85
C LYS A 214 13.18 25.49 -2.77
N GLY A 215 12.15 24.67 -2.58
CA GLY A 215 10.77 25.10 -2.43
C GLY A 215 10.18 25.70 -3.71
N ASN A 216 10.63 25.27 -4.90
CA ASN A 216 10.06 25.76 -6.16
C ASN A 216 8.56 25.48 -6.22
N SER A 217 7.84 26.44 -6.78
CA SER A 217 6.40 26.37 -7.00
C SER A 217 6.06 26.34 -8.49
N PHE A 218 4.82 25.95 -8.79
CA PHE A 218 4.26 25.98 -10.12
C PHE A 218 2.75 26.23 -10.07
N CYS A 219 2.18 26.70 -11.17
CA CYS A 219 0.74 26.83 -11.31
C CYS A 219 0.11 25.55 -11.84
N ARG A 220 -0.82 24.97 -11.07
CA ARG A 220 -1.71 23.91 -11.54
C ARG A 220 -2.96 24.56 -12.14
N CYS A 221 -3.09 24.50 -13.46
CA CYS A 221 -4.16 25.18 -14.16
C CYS A 221 -5.52 24.53 -13.97
N ASN A 222 -6.55 25.37 -13.96
CA ASN A 222 -7.93 24.95 -14.01
C ASN A 222 -8.29 24.44 -15.41
N HIS A 223 -9.43 23.78 -15.53
CA HIS A 223 -9.90 23.24 -16.80
C HIS A 223 -9.95 24.32 -17.90
N GLY A 224 -9.40 23.99 -19.07
CA GLY A 224 -9.35 24.90 -20.23
C GLY A 224 -8.18 25.89 -20.23
N TRP A 225 -7.31 25.88 -19.23
CA TRP A 225 -6.16 26.79 -19.13
C TRP A 225 -4.82 26.06 -19.10
N SER A 226 -3.80 26.68 -19.69
CA SER A 226 -2.44 26.12 -19.79
C SER A 226 -1.39 27.22 -19.70
N GLY A 227 -0.12 26.83 -19.70
CA GLY A 227 1.02 27.73 -19.58
C GLY A 227 1.61 27.79 -18.17
N LYS A 228 2.79 28.41 -18.04
CA LYS A 228 3.51 28.56 -16.77
C LYS A 228 2.67 29.24 -15.68
N TYR A 229 1.81 30.17 -16.09
CA TYR A 229 0.96 31.01 -15.24
C TYR A 229 -0.55 30.79 -15.47
N CYS A 230 -0.92 29.75 -16.24
CA CYS A 230 -2.32 29.44 -16.57
C CYS A 230 -3.07 30.57 -17.30
N THR A 231 -2.40 31.19 -18.28
CA THR A 231 -2.94 32.31 -19.07
C THR A 231 -3.36 31.92 -20.49
N ILE A 232 -2.99 30.72 -20.95
CA ILE A 232 -3.22 30.29 -22.33
C ILE A 232 -4.49 29.42 -22.38
N PRO A 233 -5.58 29.88 -23.02
CA PRO A 233 -6.79 29.10 -23.17
C PRO A 233 -6.57 27.96 -24.17
N HIS A 234 -7.15 26.80 -23.88
CA HIS A 234 -7.13 25.65 -24.78
C HIS A 234 -8.40 24.81 -24.65
N THR A 235 -8.72 24.04 -25.68
CA THR A 235 -9.88 23.14 -25.69
C THR A 235 -9.46 21.72 -25.36
N CYS A 236 -10.00 21.19 -24.26
CA CYS A 236 -9.81 19.80 -23.87
C CYS A 236 -10.83 18.90 -24.55
N MET A 237 -10.37 17.96 -25.37
CA MET A 237 -11.22 17.02 -26.07
C MET A 237 -11.39 15.67 -25.33
N CYS A 238 -11.23 15.67 -24.00
CA CYS A 238 -11.36 14.50 -23.15
C CYS A 238 -12.84 14.12 -22.92
N SER A 239 -13.10 12.88 -22.49
CA SER A 239 -14.43 12.47 -22.03
C SER A 239 -14.92 13.35 -20.85
N PRO A 240 -16.23 13.62 -20.70
CA PRO A 240 -16.76 14.46 -19.61
C PRO A 240 -16.34 13.98 -18.21
N ASP A 241 -16.34 12.66 -18.00
CA ASP A 241 -16.00 12.03 -16.70
C ASP A 241 -14.49 11.90 -16.45
N SER A 242 -13.64 12.57 -17.24
CA SER A 242 -12.18 12.43 -17.17
C SER A 242 -11.49 13.75 -16.82
N LEU A 243 -10.30 13.67 -16.25
CA LEU A 243 -9.52 14.85 -15.90
C LEU A 243 -8.59 15.24 -17.06
N CYS A 244 -8.74 16.47 -17.57
CA CYS A 244 -7.80 17.05 -18.52
C CYS A 244 -6.65 17.74 -17.78
N ILE A 245 -5.40 17.39 -18.11
CA ILE A 245 -4.19 17.96 -17.49
C ILE A 245 -3.59 19.06 -18.36
N GLY A 246 -3.77 18.97 -19.67
CA GLY A 246 -3.22 19.93 -20.62
C GLY A 246 -3.22 19.39 -22.04
N VAL A 247 -2.43 20.02 -22.90
CA VAL A 247 -2.32 19.70 -24.33
C VAL A 247 -0.87 19.58 -24.78
N LEU A 248 -0.63 18.65 -25.70
CA LEU A 248 0.62 18.54 -26.44
C LEU A 248 0.71 19.62 -27.55
N PRO A 249 1.92 19.92 -28.07
CA PRO A 249 2.14 20.87 -29.18
C PRO A 249 1.34 20.58 -30.45
N ASN A 250 0.92 19.32 -30.65
CA ASN A 250 0.08 18.91 -31.77
C ASN A 250 -1.43 19.02 -31.45
N ASN A 251 -1.79 19.83 -30.46
CA ASN A 251 -3.15 20.08 -29.97
C ASN A 251 -3.89 18.82 -29.48
N ARG A 252 -3.16 17.78 -29.05
CA ARG A 252 -3.76 16.58 -28.44
C ARG A 252 -3.88 16.76 -26.94
N SER A 253 -5.10 16.62 -26.43
CA SER A 253 -5.38 16.67 -24.99
C SER A 253 -4.78 15.47 -24.24
N ILE A 254 -4.30 15.74 -23.02
CA ILE A 254 -3.77 14.75 -22.09
C ILE A 254 -4.85 14.50 -21.03
N CYS A 255 -5.40 13.29 -21.03
CA CYS A 255 -6.58 12.93 -20.24
C CYS A 255 -6.25 11.80 -19.25
N ILE A 256 -6.64 11.94 -17.98
CA ILE A 256 -6.66 10.84 -17.01
C ILE A 256 -8.04 10.20 -17.03
N CYS A 257 -8.08 8.95 -17.46
CA CYS A 257 -9.34 8.23 -17.59
C CYS A 257 -9.86 7.72 -16.23
N PRO A 258 -11.19 7.64 -16.05
CA PRO A 258 -11.79 6.94 -14.92
C PRO A 258 -11.49 5.43 -15.02
N LEU A 259 -11.79 4.67 -13.96
CA LEU A 259 -11.45 3.25 -13.87
C LEU A 259 -12.07 2.37 -14.97
N ASN A 260 -13.21 2.80 -15.51
CA ASN A 260 -14.01 2.06 -16.48
C ASN A 260 -13.80 2.52 -17.93
N ARG A 261 -12.87 3.46 -18.16
CA ARG A 261 -12.56 3.95 -19.50
C ARG A 261 -11.07 4.02 -19.73
N TRP A 262 -10.67 3.93 -20.99
CA TRP A 262 -9.27 3.95 -21.40
C TRP A 262 -9.12 4.66 -22.76
N GLY A 263 -7.88 4.70 -23.25
CA GLY A 263 -7.50 5.38 -24.48
C GLY A 263 -7.10 6.84 -24.26
N SER A 264 -6.49 7.46 -25.28
CA SER A 264 -5.89 8.79 -25.14
C SER A 264 -6.88 9.90 -24.79
N ARG A 265 -8.17 9.73 -25.14
CA ARG A 265 -9.26 10.67 -24.86
C ARG A 265 -10.28 10.12 -23.85
N CYS A 266 -10.05 8.94 -23.29
CA CYS A 266 -10.94 8.28 -22.33
C CYS A 266 -12.35 8.01 -22.86
N LEU A 267 -12.49 7.79 -24.18
CA LEU A 267 -13.78 7.51 -24.83
C LEU A 267 -14.07 6.02 -24.94
N LEU A 268 -13.06 5.16 -24.80
CA LEU A 268 -13.21 3.71 -24.92
C LEU A 268 -13.58 3.14 -23.55
N SER A 269 -14.61 2.30 -23.51
CA SER A 269 -15.03 1.60 -22.29
C SER A 269 -14.20 0.35 -22.05
N ASP A 270 -13.97 0.04 -20.78
CA ASP A 270 -13.31 -1.19 -20.40
C ASP A 270 -14.30 -2.33 -20.20
N ILE A 271 -14.37 -3.21 -21.20
CA ILE A 271 -15.26 -4.37 -21.19
C ILE A 271 -14.90 -5.41 -20.12
N VAL A 272 -13.66 -5.41 -19.61
CA VAL A 272 -13.17 -6.46 -18.71
C VAL A 272 -13.75 -6.32 -17.31
N CYS A 273 -13.91 -5.08 -16.84
CA CYS A 273 -14.49 -4.80 -15.52
C CYS A 273 -15.99 -4.47 -15.56
N GLN A 274 -16.59 -4.31 -16.75
CA GLN A 274 -18.00 -3.88 -16.93
C GLN A 274 -18.98 -5.02 -17.28
N SER A 275 -18.56 -6.28 -17.26
CA SER A 275 -19.48 -7.39 -17.56
C SER A 275 -20.57 -7.54 -16.49
N ASP A 276 -21.77 -7.03 -16.79
CA ASP A 276 -22.98 -6.96 -15.93
C ASP A 276 -23.47 -8.28 -15.32
N LYS A 277 -22.87 -9.43 -15.67
CA LYS A 277 -23.27 -10.74 -15.13
C LYS A 277 -22.27 -11.35 -14.14
N THR A 278 -21.00 -10.94 -14.15
CA THR A 278 -19.97 -11.37 -13.19
C THR A 278 -18.79 -10.40 -13.26
N SER A 279 -18.58 -9.58 -12.22
CA SER A 279 -17.29 -8.89 -12.07
C SER A 279 -16.19 -9.95 -11.96
N PRO A 280 -15.02 -9.77 -12.60
CA PRO A 280 -13.95 -10.76 -12.52
C PRO A 280 -13.35 -10.88 -11.11
N CYS A 281 -13.63 -9.91 -10.24
CA CYS A 281 -13.29 -9.94 -8.82
C CYS A 281 -14.49 -10.43 -7.98
N ASN A 282 -14.26 -11.42 -7.14
CA ASN A 282 -15.23 -12.00 -6.20
C ASN A 282 -15.31 -11.18 -4.90
N ASN A 283 -16.28 -11.53 -4.05
CA ASN A 283 -16.42 -11.02 -2.68
C ASN A 283 -16.39 -9.48 -2.58
N SER A 284 -17.04 -8.77 -3.50
CA SER A 284 -17.03 -7.30 -3.58
C SER A 284 -15.64 -6.66 -3.81
N GLY A 285 -14.71 -7.42 -4.40
CA GLY A 285 -13.42 -6.90 -4.85
C GLY A 285 -13.56 -5.81 -5.93
N GLN A 286 -12.76 -4.76 -5.83
CA GLN A 286 -12.76 -3.69 -6.82
C GLN A 286 -11.91 -4.11 -8.03
N CYS A 287 -12.55 -4.20 -9.21
CA CYS A 287 -11.87 -4.46 -10.47
C CYS A 287 -11.23 -3.19 -11.02
N VAL A 288 -9.98 -3.32 -11.45
CA VAL A 288 -9.20 -2.26 -12.09
C VAL A 288 -8.61 -2.84 -13.36
N ALA A 289 -9.03 -2.32 -14.51
CA ALA A 289 -8.42 -2.73 -15.75
C ALA A 289 -7.05 -2.08 -15.94
N THR A 290 -6.15 -2.78 -16.61
CA THR A 290 -4.81 -2.28 -16.89
C THR A 290 -4.72 -1.72 -18.30
N ASP A 291 -4.23 -0.48 -18.42
CA ASP A 291 -4.08 0.25 -19.69
C ASP A 291 -3.13 -0.46 -20.71
N GLU A 292 -2.38 -1.48 -20.27
CA GLU A 292 -1.42 -2.28 -21.08
C GLU A 292 -2.10 -3.47 -21.80
N GLN A 293 -3.35 -3.33 -22.24
CA GLN A 293 -4.16 -4.41 -22.82
C GLN A 293 -3.52 -5.10 -24.05
N MET A 294 -2.55 -4.46 -24.72
CA MET A 294 -1.87 -5.00 -25.92
C MET A 294 -0.48 -5.60 -25.65
N ILE A 295 0.07 -5.50 -24.44
CA ILE A 295 1.47 -5.87 -24.15
C ILE A 295 1.59 -6.88 -22.99
N SER A 296 0.61 -6.94 -22.07
CA SER A 296 0.66 -7.85 -20.92
C SER A 296 -0.45 -8.91 -20.96
N ASP A 297 -0.12 -10.13 -20.53
CA ASP A 297 -1.07 -11.23 -20.35
C ASP A 297 -2.12 -10.93 -19.24
N LYS A 298 -1.80 -10.02 -18.30
CA LYS A 298 -2.71 -9.61 -17.23
C LYS A 298 -3.54 -8.41 -17.67
N LYS A 299 -4.85 -8.63 -17.87
CA LYS A 299 -5.82 -7.64 -18.37
C LYS A 299 -6.50 -6.80 -17.27
N PHE A 300 -6.48 -7.28 -16.03
CA PHE A 300 -7.11 -6.61 -14.89
C PHE A 300 -6.41 -6.96 -13.57
N ILE A 301 -6.69 -6.16 -12.55
CA ILE A 301 -6.22 -6.26 -11.18
C ILE A 301 -7.44 -6.19 -10.25
N CYS A 302 -7.51 -7.09 -9.26
CA CYS A 302 -8.51 -7.01 -8.20
C CYS A 302 -7.90 -6.44 -6.91
N ILE A 303 -8.54 -5.40 -6.37
CA ILE A 303 -8.24 -4.87 -5.04
C ILE A 303 -9.22 -5.50 -4.05
N CYS A 304 -8.71 -6.38 -3.19
CA CYS A 304 -9.53 -7.16 -2.28
C CYS A 304 -9.91 -6.40 -1.00
N PRO A 305 -11.17 -6.53 -0.54
CA PRO A 305 -11.58 -5.99 0.74
C PRO A 305 -10.91 -6.76 1.88
N LYS A 306 -10.91 -6.16 3.07
CA LYS A 306 -10.32 -6.80 4.26
C LYS A 306 -11.02 -8.13 4.57
N GLY A 307 -10.25 -9.18 4.84
CA GLY A 307 -10.79 -10.52 5.09
C GLY A 307 -10.81 -11.41 3.86
N PHE A 308 -10.45 -10.89 2.68
CA PHE A 308 -10.38 -11.63 1.43
C PHE A 308 -9.08 -11.37 0.69
N SER A 309 -8.62 -12.37 -0.03
CA SER A 309 -7.33 -12.42 -0.71
C SER A 309 -7.39 -13.31 -1.96
N GLY A 310 -6.30 -13.37 -2.73
CA GLY A 310 -6.24 -14.07 -4.02
C GLY A 310 -6.18 -13.13 -5.21
N GLU A 311 -5.99 -13.68 -6.41
CA GLU A 311 -5.91 -12.85 -7.63
C GLU A 311 -7.26 -12.23 -8.00
N ARG A 312 -8.35 -12.88 -7.61
CA ARG A 312 -9.74 -12.46 -7.82
C ARG A 312 -10.48 -12.26 -6.51
N CYS A 313 -9.77 -12.14 -5.38
CA CYS A 313 -10.39 -12.03 -4.05
C CYS A 313 -11.27 -13.23 -3.67
N GLU A 314 -10.94 -14.41 -4.19
CA GLU A 314 -11.67 -15.66 -4.03
C GLU A 314 -11.39 -16.39 -2.70
N ILE A 315 -10.26 -16.09 -2.06
CA ILE A 315 -9.78 -16.75 -0.85
C ILE A 315 -10.25 -15.95 0.37
N VAL A 316 -10.86 -16.62 1.35
CA VAL A 316 -11.18 -16.00 2.65
C VAL A 316 -9.92 -16.06 3.51
N ASP A 317 -9.57 -14.98 4.18
CA ASP A 317 -8.41 -14.94 5.07
C ASP A 317 -8.57 -15.97 6.20
N SER A 318 -7.52 -16.73 6.47
CA SER A 318 -7.50 -17.73 7.55
C SER A 318 -7.71 -17.04 8.90
N LYS A 319 -8.60 -17.61 9.71
CA LYS A 319 -9.00 -17.07 11.02
C LYS A 319 -8.27 -17.84 12.11
N ILE A 320 -7.28 -17.22 12.74
CA ILE A 320 -6.58 -17.78 13.90
C ILE A 320 -7.15 -17.16 15.17
N ILE A 321 -7.68 -18.00 16.06
CA ILE A 321 -8.21 -17.63 17.37
C ILE A 321 -7.19 -18.10 18.41
N VAL A 322 -6.55 -17.14 19.07
CA VAL A 322 -5.55 -17.43 20.11
C VAL A 322 -6.16 -17.09 21.47
N THR A 323 -6.24 -18.07 22.35
CA THR A 323 -6.70 -17.94 23.74
C THR A 323 -5.51 -18.03 24.69
N PHE A 324 -5.45 -17.16 25.69
CA PHE A 324 -4.36 -17.13 26.67
C PHE A 324 -4.80 -17.75 27.99
N HIS A 325 -3.93 -18.56 28.58
CA HIS A 325 -4.17 -19.12 29.90
C HIS A 325 -4.30 -18.03 30.97
N LYS A 326 -4.99 -18.34 32.08
CA LYS A 326 -5.35 -17.32 33.08
C LYS A 326 -4.14 -16.70 33.79
N ASP A 327 -3.06 -17.45 33.91
CA ASP A 327 -1.86 -17.11 34.69
C ASP A 327 -0.79 -16.37 33.87
N MET A 328 -1.07 -16.07 32.61
CA MET A 328 -0.15 -15.32 31.75
C MET A 328 -0.30 -13.82 31.96
N ILE A 329 0.83 -13.14 32.16
CA ILE A 329 0.90 -11.68 32.13
C ILE A 329 0.98 -11.25 30.67
N LEU A 330 -0.05 -10.56 30.20
CA LEU A 330 -0.16 -10.13 28.81
C LEU A 330 0.23 -8.65 28.67
N PRO A 331 1.07 -8.28 27.70
CA PRO A 331 1.29 -6.90 27.35
C PRO A 331 0.03 -6.31 26.70
N SER A 332 -0.02 -4.97 26.57
CA SER A 332 -1.10 -4.28 25.85
C SER A 332 -1.23 -4.73 24.40
N SER A 333 -0.18 -5.35 23.87
CA SER A 333 -0.10 -5.73 22.48
C SER A 333 0.99 -6.76 22.18
N ILE A 334 0.78 -7.57 21.16
CA ILE A 334 1.67 -8.67 20.80
C ILE A 334 2.00 -8.66 19.31
N LEU A 335 3.18 -9.18 18.98
CA LEU A 335 3.64 -9.40 17.62
C LEU A 335 3.49 -10.88 17.29
N ILE A 336 2.92 -11.19 16.13
CA ILE A 336 2.71 -12.55 15.65
C ILE A 336 3.49 -12.73 14.35
N HIS A 337 4.29 -13.78 14.27
CA HIS A 337 5.06 -14.16 13.10
C HIS A 337 4.43 -15.37 12.41
N PHE A 338 4.42 -15.32 11.08
CA PHE A 338 3.95 -16.36 10.18
C PHE A 338 5.10 -16.72 9.24
N ILE A 339 5.43 -18.01 9.18
CA ILE A 339 6.50 -18.53 8.33
C ILE A 339 5.88 -19.44 7.28
N GLN A 340 6.10 -19.11 6.02
CA GLN A 340 5.75 -19.96 4.89
C GLN A 340 6.97 -20.77 4.48
N VAL A 341 6.86 -22.09 4.57
CA VAL A 341 7.85 -23.01 4.04
C VAL A 341 7.55 -23.26 2.56
N ILE A 342 8.55 -23.06 1.71
CA ILE A 342 8.45 -23.27 0.28
C ILE A 342 9.54 -24.26 -0.13
N ASN A 343 9.17 -25.28 -0.90
CA ASN A 343 10.14 -26.28 -1.36
C ASN A 343 11.27 -25.63 -2.16
N ASN A 344 12.51 -26.00 -1.86
CA ASN A 344 13.74 -25.55 -2.53
C ASN A 344 13.99 -24.02 -2.50
N SER A 345 13.40 -23.28 -1.56
CA SER A 345 13.70 -21.86 -1.35
C SER A 345 13.70 -21.50 0.13
N LEU A 346 14.22 -20.31 0.46
CA LEU A 346 14.23 -19.80 1.83
C LEU A 346 12.80 -19.58 2.32
N PRO A 347 12.50 -19.87 3.60
CA PRO A 347 11.19 -19.57 4.17
C PRO A 347 10.85 -18.09 4.06
N GLU A 348 9.63 -17.78 3.64
CA GLU A 348 9.13 -16.39 3.67
C GLU A 348 8.57 -16.08 5.05
N ASN A 349 8.97 -14.94 5.60
CA ASN A 349 8.44 -14.42 6.86
C ASN A 349 7.38 -13.35 6.61
N GLY A 350 6.37 -13.33 7.48
CA GLY A 350 5.45 -12.22 7.61
C GLY A 350 5.06 -12.00 9.06
N SER A 351 4.83 -10.76 9.44
CA SER A 351 4.53 -10.41 10.83
C SER A 351 3.24 -9.59 10.91
N THR A 352 2.48 -9.72 11.98
CA THR A 352 1.34 -8.83 12.24
C THR A 352 1.26 -8.55 13.72
N PHE A 353 0.48 -7.54 14.10
CA PHE A 353 0.39 -7.13 15.48
C PHE A 353 -1.06 -6.95 15.89
N LYS A 354 -1.34 -7.26 17.16
CA LYS A 354 -2.67 -7.14 17.73
C LYS A 354 -2.61 -6.55 19.13
N ASN A 355 -3.49 -5.59 19.38
CA ASN A 355 -3.78 -5.12 20.73
C ASN A 355 -4.62 -6.18 21.45
N ILE A 356 -4.30 -6.44 22.70
CA ILE A 356 -5.07 -7.34 23.55
C ILE A 356 -6.09 -6.48 24.31
N PRO A 357 -7.40 -6.74 24.17
CA PRO A 357 -8.41 -6.02 24.94
C PRO A 357 -8.26 -6.34 26.43
N ILE A 358 -8.35 -5.35 27.31
CA ILE A 358 -8.09 -5.47 28.76
C ILE A 358 -8.90 -6.59 29.42
N ASN A 359 -10.12 -6.84 28.94
CA ASN A 359 -11.04 -7.86 29.50
C ASN A 359 -11.15 -9.15 28.69
N HIS A 360 -10.48 -9.25 27.53
CA HIS A 360 -10.56 -10.44 26.68
C HIS A 360 -9.23 -11.19 26.67
N LYS A 361 -9.25 -12.45 27.12
CA LYS A 361 -8.11 -13.37 27.03
C LYS A 361 -8.00 -14.06 25.66
N SER A 362 -8.70 -13.55 24.65
CA SER A 362 -8.64 -14.11 23.31
C SER A 362 -8.48 -13.01 22.27
N ILE A 363 -7.74 -13.34 21.21
CA ILE A 363 -7.56 -12.49 20.05
C ILE A 363 -7.94 -13.24 18.79
N ILE A 364 -8.44 -12.48 17.81
CA ILE A 364 -8.76 -13.00 16.48
C ILE A 364 -7.83 -12.34 15.48
N ILE A 365 -7.05 -13.18 14.81
CA ILE A 365 -6.14 -12.81 13.74
C ILE A 365 -6.74 -13.30 12.42
N ARG A 366 -6.76 -12.41 11.43
CA ARG A 366 -7.09 -12.77 10.05
C ARG A 366 -5.81 -12.63 9.24
N TRP A 367 -5.41 -13.70 8.58
CA TRP A 367 -4.18 -13.75 7.80
C TRP A 367 -4.47 -14.22 6.38
N SER A 368 -3.98 -13.45 5.41
CA SER A 368 -4.32 -13.58 3.99
C SER A 368 -3.43 -14.54 3.21
N ARG A 369 -2.28 -14.92 3.77
CA ARG A 369 -1.22 -15.61 3.03
C ARG A 369 -1.05 -17.04 3.50
N PRO A 370 -0.52 -17.92 2.63
CA PRO A 370 -0.05 -19.23 3.05
C PRO A 370 0.99 -19.10 4.16
N PHE A 371 0.86 -19.94 5.17
CA PHE A 371 1.83 -20.09 6.25
C PHE A 371 1.81 -21.55 6.73
N HIS A 372 2.88 -21.98 7.37
CA HIS A 372 2.97 -23.31 7.94
C HIS A 372 3.31 -23.27 9.43
N ILE A 373 4.03 -22.24 9.87
CA ILE A 373 4.37 -22.05 11.28
C ILE A 373 3.84 -20.67 11.68
N ALA A 374 3.22 -20.59 12.86
CA ALA A 374 2.90 -19.33 13.49
C ALA A 374 3.34 -19.33 14.95
N PHE A 375 3.92 -18.22 15.41
CA PHE A 375 4.31 -18.01 16.80
C PHE A 375 4.15 -16.55 17.18
N THR A 376 3.98 -16.26 18.46
CA THR A 376 3.83 -14.89 18.98
C THR A 376 5.00 -14.51 19.85
N GLU A 377 5.42 -13.25 19.75
CA GLU A 377 6.31 -12.57 20.66
C GLU A 377 5.47 -11.80 21.69
N LEU A 378 5.74 -12.09 22.96
CA LEU A 378 5.18 -11.41 24.13
C LEU A 378 6.25 -10.42 24.68
N SER A 379 6.21 -10.07 25.96
CA SER A 379 7.22 -9.17 26.55
C SER A 379 8.63 -9.79 26.54
N ASP A 380 9.65 -8.94 26.38
CA ASP A 380 11.08 -9.29 26.51
C ASP A 380 11.57 -10.41 25.57
N ASN A 381 11.18 -10.37 24.29
CA ASN A 381 11.54 -11.35 23.26
C ASN A 381 11.14 -12.80 23.61
N ASN A 382 10.11 -12.99 24.44
CA ASN A 382 9.61 -14.32 24.75
C ASN A 382 8.67 -14.82 23.65
N TYR A 383 9.08 -15.88 22.96
CA TYR A 383 8.33 -16.50 21.88
C TYR A 383 7.48 -17.67 22.36
N TYR A 384 6.25 -17.75 21.86
CA TYR A 384 5.30 -18.82 22.15
C TYR A 384 4.76 -19.39 20.85
N LEU A 385 4.83 -20.71 20.71
CA LEU A 385 4.35 -21.39 19.50
C LEU A 385 2.82 -21.35 19.46
N ILE A 386 2.25 -20.95 18.32
CA ILE A 386 0.80 -20.97 18.11
C ILE A 386 0.42 -22.26 17.39
N THR A 387 1.00 -22.49 16.22
CA THR A 387 0.66 -23.66 15.41
C THR A 387 1.79 -24.03 14.45
N VAL A 388 1.88 -25.32 14.15
CA VAL A 388 2.72 -25.89 13.10
C VAL A 388 1.83 -26.84 12.29
N GLN A 389 1.61 -26.51 11.02
CA GLN A 389 0.82 -27.31 10.09
C GLN A 389 1.70 -27.82 8.94
N LYS A 390 1.50 -29.08 8.56
CA LYS A 390 2.25 -29.72 7.48
C LYS A 390 1.80 -29.24 6.11
N THR A 391 0.48 -29.18 5.92
CA THR A 391 -0.17 -28.73 4.71
C THR A 391 -0.95 -27.46 5.01
N TYR A 392 -0.70 -26.41 4.24
CA TYR A 392 -1.51 -25.20 4.32
C TYR A 392 -2.88 -25.46 3.68
N HIS A 393 -3.95 -25.19 4.44
CA HIS A 393 -5.32 -25.17 3.94
C HIS A 393 -5.82 -23.73 3.84
N PRO A 394 -6.28 -23.26 2.66
CA PRO A 394 -6.84 -21.92 2.52
C PRO A 394 -8.13 -21.78 3.34
N SER A 395 -8.39 -20.57 3.84
CA SER A 395 -9.60 -20.25 4.61
C SER A 395 -9.78 -21.05 5.92
N ALA A 396 -8.69 -21.60 6.47
CA ALA A 396 -8.75 -22.42 7.69
C ALA A 396 -9.12 -21.59 8.93
N ILE A 397 -9.89 -22.21 9.83
CA ILE A 397 -10.15 -21.68 11.17
C ILE A 397 -9.31 -22.48 12.17
N ILE A 398 -8.34 -21.82 12.78
CA ILE A 398 -7.39 -22.44 13.71
C ILE A 398 -7.66 -21.85 15.10
N SER A 399 -7.94 -22.70 16.09
CA SER A 399 -8.12 -22.29 17.49
C SER A 399 -7.06 -22.93 18.37
N THR A 400 -6.32 -22.12 19.11
CA THR A 400 -5.18 -22.57 19.92
C THR A 400 -5.16 -21.84 21.27
N THR A 401 -4.98 -22.59 22.35
CA THR A 401 -4.75 -22.02 23.68
C THR A 401 -3.26 -22.05 23.99
N ILE A 402 -2.68 -20.89 24.30
CA ILE A 402 -1.29 -20.74 24.70
C ILE A 402 -1.19 -20.89 26.21
N ASN A 403 -0.36 -21.84 26.64
CA ASN A 403 0.02 -22.06 28.02
C ASN A 403 1.43 -21.53 28.31
N PRO A 404 1.77 -21.26 29.58
CA PRO A 404 3.13 -20.88 29.97
C PRO A 404 4.20 -21.93 29.56
N SER A 405 3.82 -23.20 29.47
CA SER A 405 4.69 -24.30 29.03
C SER A 405 5.09 -24.23 27.55
N ASP A 406 4.32 -23.52 26.73
CA ASP A 406 4.49 -23.49 25.28
C ASP A 406 5.54 -22.45 24.84
N ARG A 407 6.23 -21.84 25.82
CA ARG A 407 7.33 -20.89 25.62
C ARG A 407 8.51 -21.60 24.96
N CYS A 408 8.96 -21.05 23.83
CA CYS A 408 10.20 -21.45 23.21
C CYS A 408 11.36 -20.92 24.06
N LYS A 409 12.25 -21.82 24.51
CA LYS A 409 13.40 -21.43 25.35
C LYS A 409 14.50 -20.76 24.52
N HIS A 410 15.21 -19.82 25.13
CA HIS A 410 16.42 -19.25 24.52
C HIS A 410 17.57 -20.26 24.63
N ILE A 411 18.50 -20.26 23.67
CA ILE A 411 19.64 -21.19 23.65
C ILE A 411 20.52 -21.11 24.92
N ASN A 412 20.62 -19.93 25.52
CA ASN A 412 21.33 -19.69 26.77
C ASN A 412 20.72 -20.43 27.98
N GLU A 413 19.42 -20.77 27.91
CA GLU A 413 18.75 -21.54 28.95
C GLU A 413 18.92 -23.06 28.76
N LEU A 414 19.33 -23.49 27.56
CA LEU A 414 19.44 -24.90 27.17
C LEU A 414 20.86 -25.45 27.22
N PHE A 415 21.87 -24.60 27.03
CA PHE A 415 23.27 -24.99 26.99
C PHE A 415 24.13 -24.18 27.95
N ASN A 416 25.25 -24.80 28.35
CA ASN A 416 26.30 -24.13 29.11
C ASN A 416 26.93 -22.98 28.32
N GLU A 417 27.50 -22.00 29.02
CA GLU A 417 28.14 -20.82 28.40
C GLU A 417 29.20 -21.16 27.36
N THR A 418 29.93 -22.26 27.55
CA THR A 418 30.99 -22.70 26.63
C THR A 418 30.43 -22.99 25.24
N ILE A 419 29.28 -23.67 25.14
CA ILE A 419 28.62 -24.01 23.88
C ILE A 419 27.98 -22.77 23.26
N VAL A 420 27.35 -21.93 24.07
CA VAL A 420 26.72 -20.68 23.62
C VAL A 420 27.73 -19.75 22.95
N LYS A 421 28.94 -19.63 23.51
CA LYS A 421 30.04 -18.80 23.01
C LYS A 421 30.73 -19.37 21.76
N LEU A 422 30.42 -20.60 21.33
CA LEU A 422 30.98 -21.16 20.09
C LEU A 422 30.50 -20.40 18.85
N HIS A 423 31.35 -20.38 17.83
CA HIS A 423 30.97 -19.90 16.51
C HIS A 423 29.76 -20.68 15.97
N LEU A 424 28.83 -19.99 15.29
CA LEU A 424 27.55 -20.51 14.80
C LEU A 424 27.67 -21.88 14.10
N LEU A 425 28.63 -22.02 13.18
CA LEU A 425 28.88 -23.27 12.44
C LEU A 425 29.20 -24.49 13.32
N ARG A 426 29.81 -24.28 14.49
CA ARG A 426 30.07 -25.35 15.47
C ARG A 426 28.87 -25.53 16.39
N ARG A 427 28.25 -24.43 16.80
CA ARG A 427 27.10 -24.40 17.72
C ARG A 427 25.88 -25.14 17.14
N ILE A 428 25.57 -24.95 15.86
CA ILE A 428 24.44 -25.62 15.16
C ILE A 428 24.52 -27.15 15.26
N LYS A 429 25.72 -27.74 15.31
CA LYS A 429 25.87 -29.20 15.44
C LYS A 429 25.26 -29.76 16.73
N TYR A 430 25.15 -28.94 17.77
CA TYR A 430 24.57 -29.32 19.05
C TYR A 430 23.05 -29.12 19.11
N TYR A 431 22.43 -28.47 18.13
CA TYR A 431 21.01 -28.07 18.20
C TYR A 431 20.05 -29.26 18.30
N HIS A 432 20.45 -30.45 17.85
CA HIS A 432 19.63 -31.65 17.97
C HIS A 432 19.57 -32.21 19.41
N VAL A 433 20.57 -31.93 20.26
CA VAL A 433 20.68 -32.45 21.64
C VAL A 433 19.46 -32.09 22.51
N PRO A 434 19.03 -30.81 22.65
CA PRO A 434 17.90 -30.45 23.51
C PRO A 434 16.56 -31.03 23.02
N CYS A 435 16.44 -31.37 21.74
CA CYS A 435 15.23 -32.01 21.23
C CYS A 435 15.15 -33.52 21.55
N GLN A 436 16.24 -34.15 21.98
CA GLN A 436 16.23 -35.56 22.32
C GLN A 436 15.30 -35.82 23.51
N ARG A 437 14.49 -36.89 23.40
CA ARG A 437 13.47 -37.24 24.42
C ARG A 437 14.04 -37.47 25.81
N GLN A 438 15.30 -37.86 25.92
CA GLN A 438 15.99 -38.08 27.20
C GLN A 438 16.25 -36.77 27.97
N HIS A 439 16.35 -35.63 27.28
CA HIS A 439 16.67 -34.35 27.93
C HIS A 439 15.45 -33.47 28.15
N SER A 440 14.56 -33.37 27.16
CA SER A 440 13.39 -32.49 27.25
C SER A 440 12.22 -33.00 26.41
N PRO A 441 11.42 -33.94 26.94
CA PRO A 441 10.30 -34.51 26.19
C PRO A 441 9.22 -33.47 25.83
N ALA A 442 9.06 -32.43 26.65
CA ALA A 442 8.05 -31.38 26.46
C ALA A 442 8.54 -30.17 25.63
N LEU A 443 9.83 -30.07 25.26
CA LEU A 443 10.35 -28.90 24.55
C LEU A 443 9.86 -28.90 23.09
N LEU A 444 8.98 -27.97 22.73
CA LEU A 444 8.44 -27.88 21.35
C LEU A 444 9.36 -27.10 20.41
N CYS A 445 9.95 -26.01 20.91
CA CYS A 445 10.71 -25.05 20.13
C CYS A 445 11.77 -24.36 20.99
N PHE A 446 12.80 -23.84 20.33
CA PHE A 446 13.81 -22.99 20.95
C PHE A 446 14.39 -22.04 19.90
N TYR A 447 15.09 -21.00 20.36
CA TYR A 447 15.65 -20.01 19.46
C TYR A 447 17.02 -19.49 19.93
N ASP A 448 17.73 -18.94 18.97
CA ASP A 448 19.04 -18.28 19.07
C ASP A 448 18.93 -16.91 18.39
N ASN A 449 19.98 -16.09 18.43
CA ASN A 449 19.98 -14.72 17.88
C ASN A 449 19.63 -14.65 16.38
N SER A 450 19.88 -15.74 15.63
CA SER A 450 19.71 -15.77 14.16
C SER A 450 18.84 -16.93 13.66
N HIS A 451 18.46 -17.87 14.53
CA HIS A 451 17.78 -19.09 14.13
C HIS A 451 16.64 -19.42 15.07
N PHE A 452 15.54 -19.89 14.50
CA PHE A 452 14.42 -20.43 15.24
C PHE A 452 14.27 -21.92 14.90
N CYS A 453 14.11 -22.75 15.93
CA CYS A 453 14.17 -24.21 15.82
C CYS A 453 12.91 -24.87 16.37
N LEU A 454 12.43 -25.88 15.65
CA LEU A 454 11.33 -26.76 16.05
C LEU A 454 11.88 -28.16 16.35
N CYS A 455 11.39 -28.80 17.42
CA CYS A 455 11.73 -30.17 17.73
C CYS A 455 10.73 -31.14 17.09
N ASN A 456 11.09 -31.71 15.94
CA ASN A 456 10.24 -32.60 15.16
C ASN A 456 10.63 -34.07 15.38
N ASP A 457 9.65 -34.96 15.37
CA ASP A 457 9.88 -36.40 15.37
C ASP A 457 10.23 -36.89 13.94
N TYR A 458 11.39 -37.53 13.79
CA TYR A 458 11.85 -38.15 12.55
C TYR A 458 12.14 -39.64 12.79
N GLY A 459 11.17 -40.48 12.47
CA GLY A 459 11.25 -41.92 12.75
C GLY A 459 11.29 -42.19 14.26
N LYS A 460 12.40 -42.74 14.76
CA LYS A 460 12.61 -43.03 16.19
C LYS A 460 13.32 -41.90 16.94
N GLU A 461 13.88 -40.93 16.23
CA GLU A 461 14.67 -39.85 16.81
C GLU A 461 13.92 -38.53 16.73
N ARG A 462 14.15 -37.66 17.72
CA ARG A 462 13.57 -36.32 17.76
C ARG A 462 14.68 -35.32 17.50
N VAL A 463 14.56 -34.59 16.40
CA VAL A 463 15.64 -33.74 15.86
C VAL A 463 15.18 -32.29 15.77
N ALA A 464 16.12 -31.37 16.03
CA ALA A 464 15.91 -29.96 15.76
C ALA A 464 15.86 -29.69 14.25
N ASN A 465 14.86 -28.92 13.82
CA ASN A 465 14.71 -28.41 12.48
C ASN A 465 14.65 -26.88 12.55
N CYS A 466 15.65 -26.21 11.99
CA CYS A 466 15.86 -24.78 12.21
C CYS A 466 15.81 -23.99 10.91
N PHE A 467 15.30 -22.77 10.99
CA PHE A 467 15.33 -21.80 9.91
C PHE A 467 15.92 -20.48 10.40
N GLU A 468 16.45 -19.69 9.48
CA GLU A 468 16.97 -18.36 9.77
C GLU A 468 15.82 -17.43 10.18
N PHE A 469 15.94 -16.87 11.38
CA PHE A 469 14.98 -15.92 11.93
C PHE A 469 15.76 -14.91 12.76
N ASN A 470 15.89 -13.70 12.22
CA ASN A 470 16.56 -12.62 12.91
C ASN A 470 15.53 -11.72 13.61
N ALA A 471 15.49 -11.82 14.94
CA ALA A 471 14.66 -10.98 15.80
C ALA A 471 15.03 -9.49 15.75
N SER A 472 16.25 -9.15 15.28
CA SER A 472 16.75 -7.78 15.24
C SER A 472 16.32 -6.97 14.01
N ILE A 473 15.54 -7.54 13.09
CA ILE A 473 15.07 -6.82 11.89
C ILE A 473 14.01 -5.80 12.33
N GLU A 474 14.40 -4.52 12.40
CA GLU A 474 13.47 -3.45 12.67
C GLU A 474 12.52 -3.23 11.48
N HIS A 475 11.29 -3.70 11.65
CA HIS A 475 10.18 -3.27 10.82
C HIS A 475 9.86 -1.81 11.17
N ASN A 476 10.41 -0.84 10.43
CA ASN A 476 10.19 0.60 10.64
C ASN A 476 9.49 1.29 9.45
N CYS A 477 8.83 0.51 8.59
CA CYS A 477 8.19 0.99 7.36
C CYS A 477 9.13 1.75 6.40
N PHE A 478 10.42 1.41 6.37
CA PHE A 478 11.45 2.09 5.57
C PHE A 478 11.56 3.60 5.88
N GLY A 479 11.26 4.00 7.11
CA GLY A 479 11.14 5.42 7.49
C GLY A 479 9.89 6.13 6.93
N GLN A 480 9.07 5.46 6.11
CA GLN A 480 7.86 6.01 5.49
C GLN A 480 6.60 5.68 6.32
N SER A 481 6.68 6.01 7.60
CA SER A 481 5.63 5.80 8.59
C SER A 481 4.67 6.99 8.68
N ASN A 482 3.36 6.72 8.60
CA ASN A 482 2.32 7.71 8.93
C ASN A 482 1.95 7.72 10.42
N CYS A 483 2.74 7.06 11.27
CA CYS A 483 2.50 7.03 12.69
C CYS A 483 2.97 8.34 13.32
N GLU A 484 2.15 8.90 14.20
CA GLU A 484 2.36 10.18 14.87
C GLU A 484 2.89 9.95 16.30
N ASN A 485 3.33 11.02 16.97
CA ASN A 485 3.70 11.01 18.39
C ASN A 485 4.78 9.95 18.77
N GLY A 486 5.77 9.74 17.88
CA GLY A 486 6.87 8.81 18.14
C GLY A 486 6.49 7.32 18.06
N ALA A 487 5.32 6.99 17.50
CA ALA A 487 4.86 5.63 17.36
C ALA A 487 5.72 4.80 16.37
N LYS A 488 5.96 3.53 16.72
CA LYS A 488 6.72 2.59 15.89
C LYS A 488 5.83 2.01 14.78
N CYS A 489 6.33 1.92 13.54
CA CYS A 489 5.56 1.43 12.40
C CYS A 489 5.97 0.02 11.99
N LEU A 490 5.10 -0.95 12.24
CA LEU A 490 5.32 -2.34 11.85
C LEU A 490 4.68 -2.64 10.49
N GLN A 491 5.26 -3.60 9.77
CA GLN A 491 4.80 -4.02 8.45
C GLN A 491 4.76 -5.53 8.30
N ASP A 492 3.92 -6.00 7.38
CA ASP A 492 3.63 -7.42 7.20
C ASP A 492 4.71 -8.22 6.50
N LYS A 493 5.50 -7.59 5.62
CA LYS A 493 6.69 -8.16 5.00
C LYS A 493 7.83 -7.17 5.11
N TYR A 494 9.06 -7.68 5.09
CA TYR A 494 10.21 -6.81 4.88
C TYR A 494 10.15 -6.21 3.47
N ILE A 495 10.09 -7.05 2.44
CA ILE A 495 10.02 -6.62 1.04
C ILE A 495 8.56 -6.54 0.59
N CYS A 496 8.15 -5.41 -0.01
CA CYS A 496 6.82 -5.25 -0.57
C CYS A 496 5.65 -5.49 0.40
N PRO A 497 5.60 -4.72 1.48
CA PRO A 497 4.56 -4.88 2.47
C PRO A 497 3.20 -4.41 1.94
N GLN A 498 2.15 -5.16 2.24
CA GLN A 498 0.77 -4.85 1.87
C GLN A 498 -0.01 -4.20 3.02
N ALA A 499 0.42 -4.43 4.26
CA ALA A 499 -0.23 -3.93 5.45
C ALA A 499 0.79 -3.35 6.44
N SER A 500 0.34 -2.37 7.23
CA SER A 500 1.14 -1.73 8.26
C SER A 500 0.26 -1.32 9.42
N ILE A 501 0.86 -1.22 10.60
CA ILE A 501 0.18 -0.77 11.81
C ILE A 501 1.11 0.11 12.63
N CYS A 502 0.53 1.08 13.32
CA CYS A 502 1.22 1.96 14.25
C CYS A 502 1.10 1.40 15.66
N VAL A 503 2.24 1.21 16.32
CA VAL A 503 2.35 0.84 17.73
C VAL A 503 2.51 2.11 18.53
N CYS A 504 1.47 2.45 19.26
CA CYS A 504 1.41 3.70 20.01
C CYS A 504 2.22 3.61 21.31
N PRO A 505 2.95 4.67 21.67
CA PRO A 505 3.51 4.78 23.01
C PRO A 505 2.39 4.91 24.04
N LYS A 506 2.75 4.70 25.32
CA LYS A 506 1.80 4.86 26.44
C LYS A 506 1.14 6.24 26.36
N CYS A 507 -0.15 6.29 26.68
CA CYS A 507 -1.00 7.50 26.62
C CYS A 507 -1.33 8.02 25.22
N PHE A 508 -0.95 7.31 24.14
CA PHE A 508 -1.36 7.66 22.78
C PHE A 508 -2.21 6.56 22.15
N TYR A 509 -3.18 6.96 21.34
CA TYR A 509 -4.11 6.02 20.74
C TYR A 509 -4.70 6.48 19.40
N GLY A 510 -5.46 5.58 18.78
CA GLY A 510 -5.98 5.74 17.42
C GLY A 510 -5.12 5.01 16.38
N LYS A 511 -5.62 4.94 15.15
CA LYS A 511 -4.99 4.19 14.05
C LYS A 511 -3.58 4.68 13.69
N ARG A 512 -3.29 5.97 13.90
CA ARG A 512 -1.98 6.60 13.68
C ARG A 512 -1.32 7.00 14.99
N CYS A 513 -1.90 6.67 16.14
CA CYS A 513 -1.48 7.19 17.45
C CYS A 513 -1.66 8.71 17.57
N GLN A 514 -2.66 9.25 16.86
CA GLN A 514 -2.89 10.68 16.74
C GLN A 514 -3.50 11.33 18.01
N PHE A 515 -4.17 10.54 18.85
CA PHE A 515 -4.81 11.04 20.06
C PHE A 515 -3.91 10.85 21.26
N SER A 516 -3.92 11.81 22.18
CA SER A 516 -3.13 11.80 23.41
C SER A 516 -4.05 11.92 24.63
N SER A 517 -3.75 11.15 25.68
CA SER A 517 -4.38 11.28 27.00
C SER A 517 -3.52 12.08 27.99
N ASN A 518 -2.41 12.70 27.54
CA ASN A 518 -1.49 13.44 28.42
C ASN A 518 -1.92 14.88 28.72
N LEU A 519 -2.78 15.50 27.89
CA LEU A 519 -3.28 16.85 28.19
C LEU A 519 -4.59 16.75 28.98
N PHE A 520 -4.60 17.43 30.13
CA PHE A 520 -5.73 17.59 31.04
C PHE A 520 -7.00 18.00 30.28
N GLY A 521 -7.87 17.02 30.14
CA GLY A 521 -9.08 17.07 29.35
C GLY A 521 -9.43 15.65 28.94
N LEU A 522 -9.57 14.75 29.93
CA LEU A 522 -10.18 13.44 29.69
C LEU A 522 -11.60 13.71 29.22
N ALA A 523 -11.77 13.85 27.91
CA ALA A 523 -13.09 13.84 27.31
C ALA A 523 -13.75 12.53 27.73
N LEU A 524 -15.04 12.61 28.05
CA LEU A 524 -15.86 11.45 28.36
C LEU A 524 -15.66 10.35 27.30
N ASP A 525 -15.53 10.76 26.03
CA ASP A 525 -15.22 9.92 24.86
C ASP A 525 -13.89 9.14 24.98
N GLY A 526 -12.86 9.73 25.59
CA GLY A 526 -11.55 9.10 25.80
C GLY A 526 -11.57 8.04 26.90
N ILE A 527 -12.34 8.28 27.97
CA ILE A 527 -12.54 7.30 29.06
C ILE A 527 -13.45 6.17 28.60
N LEU A 528 -14.62 6.51 28.03
CA LEU A 528 -15.65 5.54 27.67
C LEU A 528 -15.36 4.78 26.39
N GLY A 529 -14.67 5.39 25.41
CA GLY A 529 -14.43 4.78 24.11
C GLY A 529 -13.72 3.42 24.17
N TYR A 530 -12.89 3.20 25.19
CA TYR A 530 -12.21 1.91 25.42
C TYR A 530 -13.07 0.86 26.13
N HIS A 531 -14.11 1.28 26.83
CA HIS A 531 -15.00 0.41 27.61
C HIS A 531 -16.30 0.06 26.88
N ILE A 532 -16.74 0.89 25.92
CA ILE A 532 -17.96 0.63 25.14
C ILE A 532 -17.74 -0.53 24.17
N GLN A 533 -18.58 -1.56 24.27
CA GLN A 533 -18.55 -2.73 23.38
C GLN A 533 -19.66 -2.64 22.33
N PRO A 534 -19.36 -2.43 21.03
CA PRO A 534 -20.37 -2.02 20.04
C PRO A 534 -21.44 -3.06 19.72
N TYR A 535 -21.25 -4.33 20.09
CA TYR A 535 -22.14 -5.44 19.73
C TYR A 535 -22.95 -5.99 20.92
N ILE A 536 -22.99 -5.27 22.03
CA ILE A 536 -23.60 -5.72 23.30
C ILE A 536 -24.62 -4.70 23.77
N ASN A 537 -25.80 -5.16 24.20
CA ASN A 537 -26.87 -4.31 24.71
C ASN A 537 -26.46 -3.56 25.99
N MET A 538 -27.03 -2.37 26.22
CA MET A 538 -26.68 -1.48 27.37
C MET A 538 -26.71 -2.16 28.74
N LYS A 539 -27.64 -3.11 28.98
CA LYS A 539 -27.72 -3.87 30.25
C LYS A 539 -26.51 -4.78 30.52
N HIS A 540 -25.77 -5.15 29.47
CA HIS A 540 -24.61 -6.05 29.55
C HIS A 540 -23.29 -5.31 29.29
N GLN A 541 -23.32 -3.98 29.13
CA GLN A 541 -22.12 -3.15 29.08
C GLN A 541 -21.43 -3.14 30.46
N PRO A 542 -20.11 -2.89 30.53
CA PRO A 542 -19.40 -2.80 31.79
C PRO A 542 -19.98 -1.70 32.70
N HIS A 543 -19.89 -1.90 34.03
CA HIS A 543 -20.47 -1.00 35.04
C HIS A 543 -20.11 0.47 34.86
N ILE A 544 -18.89 0.77 34.44
CA ILE A 544 -18.42 2.15 34.17
C ILE A 544 -19.31 2.83 33.12
N VAL A 545 -19.67 2.11 32.05
CA VAL A 545 -20.53 2.63 30.97
C VAL A 545 -21.94 2.86 31.48
N GLN A 546 -22.50 1.90 32.23
CA GLN A 546 -23.84 2.02 32.79
C GLN A 546 -23.98 3.22 33.74
N VAL A 547 -23.02 3.40 34.65
CA VAL A 547 -23.01 4.50 35.62
C VAL A 547 -22.88 5.84 34.90
N SER A 548 -21.96 5.94 33.93
CA SER A 548 -21.79 7.17 33.15
C SER A 548 -23.03 7.53 32.33
N ALA A 549 -23.70 6.55 31.71
CA ALA A 549 -24.94 6.76 30.96
C ALA A 549 -26.10 7.18 31.87
N ALA A 550 -26.21 6.61 33.07
CA ALA A 550 -27.21 7.04 34.03
C ALA A 550 -26.96 8.49 34.46
N LEU A 551 -25.71 8.86 34.73
CA LEU A 551 -25.34 10.21 35.14
C LEU A 551 -25.56 11.24 34.03
N THR A 552 -25.22 10.93 32.77
CA THR A 552 -25.49 11.83 31.64
C THR A 552 -26.99 12.02 31.41
N MET A 553 -27.79 10.95 31.52
CA MET A 553 -29.25 11.05 31.43
C MET A 553 -29.85 11.94 32.53
N ILE A 554 -29.35 11.85 33.76
CA ILE A 554 -29.78 12.73 34.86
C ILE A 554 -29.46 14.20 34.55
N VAL A 555 -28.23 14.49 34.09
CA VAL A 555 -27.81 15.86 33.73
C VAL A 555 -28.67 16.42 32.60
N ILE A 556 -29.00 15.61 31.59
CA ILE A 556 -29.88 16.01 30.48
C ILE A 556 -31.29 16.33 30.99
N ILE A 557 -31.88 15.45 31.81
CA ILE A 557 -33.25 15.64 32.35
C ILE A 557 -33.31 16.92 33.21
N VAL A 558 -32.37 17.10 34.13
CA VAL A 558 -32.30 18.29 34.99
C VAL A 558 -32.07 19.55 34.15
N GLY A 559 -31.18 19.48 33.15
CA GLY A 559 -30.91 20.57 32.21
C GLY A 559 -32.13 20.99 31.39
N PHE A 560 -32.92 20.03 30.90
CA PHE A 560 -34.16 20.30 30.18
C PHE A 560 -35.24 20.91 31.08
N ILE A 561 -35.44 20.38 32.29
CA ILE A 561 -36.42 20.92 33.24
C ILE A 561 -36.05 22.36 33.59
N ASN A 562 -34.80 22.62 33.95
CA ASN A 562 -34.33 23.96 34.30
C ASN A 562 -34.43 24.93 33.11
N GLY A 563 -33.98 24.53 31.92
CA GLY A 563 -34.06 25.34 30.71
C GLY A 563 -35.50 25.68 30.32
N PHE A 564 -36.43 24.72 30.45
CA PHE A 564 -37.85 24.93 30.13
C PHE A 564 -38.56 25.83 31.14
N LEU A 565 -38.31 25.63 32.45
CA LEU A 565 -38.83 26.49 33.51
C LEU A 565 -38.35 27.93 33.32
N MET A 566 -37.04 28.13 33.15
CA MET A 566 -36.45 29.45 32.91
C MET A 566 -37.03 30.12 31.67
N PHE A 567 -37.21 29.38 30.58
CA PHE A 567 -37.84 29.91 29.36
C PHE A 567 -39.28 30.39 29.61
N ILE A 568 -40.09 29.63 30.36
CA ILE A 568 -41.46 30.03 30.72
C ILE A 568 -41.44 31.30 31.59
N THR A 569 -40.57 31.35 32.61
CA THR A 569 -40.50 32.48 33.55
C THR A 569 -40.14 33.78 32.81
N PHE A 570 -39.12 33.75 31.94
CA PHE A 570 -38.69 34.93 31.18
C PHE A 570 -39.52 35.18 29.90
N LYS A 571 -40.55 34.36 29.64
CA LYS A 571 -41.53 34.61 28.59
C LYS A 571 -42.53 35.72 28.93
N ASN A 572 -42.68 36.05 30.22
CA ASN A 572 -43.64 37.04 30.68
C ASN A 572 -43.30 38.46 30.16
N LYS A 573 -44.32 39.20 29.72
CA LYS A 573 -44.18 40.55 29.15
C LYS A 573 -43.72 41.59 30.18
N GLU A 574 -44.09 41.43 31.44
CA GLU A 574 -43.69 42.30 32.55
C GLU A 574 -42.17 42.35 32.74
N LEU A 575 -41.52 41.18 32.70
CA LEU A 575 -40.08 41.01 32.96
C LEU A 575 -39.20 41.45 31.79
N ARG A 576 -39.77 41.68 30.60
CA ARG A 576 -39.03 42.08 29.38
C ARG A 576 -38.95 43.60 29.19
N LYS A 577 -39.53 44.39 30.10
CA LYS A 577 -39.49 45.85 30.07
C LYS A 577 -38.08 46.41 30.36
N THR A 578 -37.22 45.63 31.01
CA THR A 578 -35.82 45.96 31.30
C THR A 578 -34.87 45.15 30.41
N GLY A 579 -33.75 45.74 29.98
CA GLY A 579 -32.77 45.08 29.10
C GLY A 579 -32.20 43.76 29.66
N SER A 580 -32.18 43.60 30.99
CA SER A 580 -31.77 42.37 31.66
C SER A 580 -32.71 41.19 31.44
N GLY A 581 -34.02 41.42 31.27
CA GLY A 581 -34.98 40.35 30.98
C GLY A 581 -34.81 39.75 29.58
N LEU A 582 -34.40 40.56 28.61
CA LEU A 582 -34.12 40.10 27.25
C LEU A 582 -32.84 39.25 27.20
N TYR A 583 -31.82 39.65 27.96
CA TYR A 583 -30.59 38.86 28.16
C TYR A 583 -30.88 37.48 28.76
N LEU A 584 -31.66 37.42 29.85
CA LEU A 584 -32.00 36.14 30.51
C LEU A 584 -32.83 35.21 29.61
N LEU A 585 -33.72 35.77 28.78
CA LEU A 585 -34.42 34.99 27.75
C LEU A 585 -33.44 34.40 26.72
N THR A 586 -32.51 35.20 26.18
CA THR A 586 -31.50 34.69 25.25
C THR A 586 -30.60 33.62 25.88
N SER A 587 -30.20 33.82 27.15
CA SER A 587 -29.43 32.84 27.90
C SER A 587 -30.20 31.53 28.05
N SER A 588 -31.49 31.56 28.41
CA SER A 588 -32.31 30.34 28.52
C SER A 588 -32.39 29.56 27.19
N MET A 589 -32.54 30.26 26.06
CA MET A 589 -32.52 29.62 24.73
C MET A 589 -31.16 28.97 24.44
N THR A 590 -30.05 29.66 24.73
CA THR A 590 -28.71 29.08 24.56
C THR A 590 -28.46 27.87 25.47
N THR A 591 -28.95 27.88 26.71
CA THR A 591 -28.85 26.71 27.61
C THR A 591 -29.65 25.52 27.09
N LEU A 592 -30.83 25.75 26.52
CA LEU A 592 -31.65 24.68 25.95
C LEU A 592 -30.99 24.10 24.68
N CYS A 593 -30.44 24.96 23.81
CA CYS A 593 -29.66 24.55 22.65
C CYS A 593 -28.40 23.76 23.03
N THR A 594 -27.67 24.18 24.07
CA THR A 594 -26.45 23.47 24.51
C THR A 594 -26.75 22.11 25.11
N VAL A 595 -27.85 21.95 25.87
CA VAL A 595 -28.31 20.64 26.37
C VAL A 595 -28.73 19.72 25.21
N ILE A 596 -29.41 20.25 24.19
CA ILE A 596 -29.75 19.49 22.98
C ILE A 596 -28.49 19.04 22.23
N ILE A 597 -27.51 19.93 22.03
CA ILE A 597 -26.23 19.59 21.39
C ILE A 597 -25.47 18.54 22.20
N PHE A 598 -25.47 18.66 23.53
CA PHE A 598 -24.86 17.66 24.42
C PHE A 598 -25.55 16.29 24.29
N ALA A 599 -26.88 16.26 24.20
CA ALA A 599 -27.65 15.03 24.00
C ALA A 599 -27.45 14.40 22.61
N PHE A 600 -27.19 15.17 21.56
CA PHE A 600 -26.84 14.62 20.24
C PHE A 600 -25.39 14.11 20.17
N LYS A 601 -24.51 14.62 21.03
CA LYS A 601 -23.10 14.23 21.06
C LYS A 601 -22.90 12.89 21.79
N PHE A 602 -23.66 12.65 22.85
CA PHE A 602 -23.67 11.38 23.60
C PHE A 602 -24.53 10.35 22.88
#